data_AF-A0A940YBE4-F1
#
_entry.id   AF-A0A940YBE4-F1
#
_cell.length_a   1.000
_cell.length_b   1.000
_cell.length_c   1.000
_cell.angle_alpha   90.00
_cell.angle_beta   90.00
_cell.angle_gamma   90.00
#
_symmetry.space_group_name_H-M   'P 1'
#
loop_
_entity.id
_entity.type
_entity.pdbx_description
1 polymer ?
#
loop_
_entity_poly.entity_id
_entity_poly.type
_entity_poly.pdbx_seq_one_letter_code
_entity_poly.pdbx_strand_id
1 'polypeptide(L)'
;MSLPPDPSDDPDSPSGVPPGARALQARWRIHYETQDGGVSVRTVQISHLLERGPRQQILAHCETRGKDRAFRIDRIRRAYDLDRACRVDDPLADLRRACEQDDH
;
A
#
# COMPACT_ATOMS: atom_id res chain seq x y z
N MET A 1 -5.44 22.59 -36.06
CA MET A 1 -4.21 21.85 -35.74
C MET A 1 -4.52 21.03 -34.49
N SER A 2 -4.72 19.73 -34.65
CA SER A 2 -5.00 18.84 -33.51
C SER A 2 -3.69 18.46 -32.86
N LEU A 3 -3.56 18.70 -31.56
CA LEU A 3 -2.44 18.18 -30.77
C LEU A 3 -2.42 16.65 -30.88
N PRO A 4 -1.23 16.01 -30.90
CA PRO A 4 -1.17 14.56 -30.80
C PRO A 4 -1.81 14.13 -29.47
N PRO A 5 -2.52 12.99 -29.44
CA PRO A 5 -3.01 12.43 -28.20
C PRO A 5 -1.83 12.17 -27.25
N ASP A 6 -2.02 12.53 -25.99
CA ASP A 6 -1.06 12.30 -24.91
C ASP A 6 -0.81 10.78 -24.79
N PRO A 7 0.43 10.28 -24.88
CA PRO A 7 0.74 8.84 -24.83
C PRO A 7 0.55 8.20 -23.44
N SER A 8 -0.24 8.84 -22.57
CA SER A 8 -0.39 8.49 -21.15
C SER A 8 -1.74 7.89 -20.79
N ASP A 9 -2.69 7.81 -21.73
CA ASP A 9 -4.04 7.26 -21.52
C ASP A 9 -4.26 5.99 -22.37
N ASP A 10 -3.64 4.89 -21.95
CA ASP A 10 -3.98 3.55 -22.43
C ASP A 10 -5.01 2.92 -21.46
N PRO A 11 -6.30 2.81 -21.83
CA PRO A 11 -7.35 2.24 -20.97
C PRO A 11 -7.28 0.70 -20.85
N ASP A 12 -6.36 0.03 -21.54
CA ASP A 12 -6.24 -1.43 -21.62
C ASP A 12 -5.05 -2.04 -20.85
N SER A 13 -4.34 -1.26 -20.00
CA SER A 13 -3.36 -1.84 -19.07
C SER A 13 -4.05 -2.50 -17.87
N PRO A 14 -3.94 -3.83 -17.67
CA PRO A 14 -4.45 -4.45 -16.46
C PRO A 14 -3.60 -4.00 -15.27
N SER A 15 -4.19 -3.19 -14.40
CA SER A 15 -3.65 -2.73 -13.12
C SER A 15 -2.72 -1.50 -13.19
N GLY A 16 -3.21 -0.38 -12.65
CA GLY A 16 -2.44 0.84 -12.33
C GLY A 16 -1.43 0.64 -11.20
N VAL A 17 -0.57 -0.37 -11.32
CA VAL A 17 0.54 -0.64 -10.41
C VAL A 17 1.79 0.05 -10.98
N PRO A 18 2.38 1.01 -10.24
CA PRO A 18 3.53 1.74 -10.76
C PRO A 18 4.75 0.82 -10.92
N PRO A 19 5.63 1.08 -11.90
CA PRO A 19 6.84 0.28 -12.11
C PRO A 19 7.73 0.31 -10.87
N GLY A 20 8.20 -0.88 -10.44
CA GLY A 20 8.99 -1.06 -9.22
C GLY A 20 8.15 -1.27 -7.95
N ALA A 21 6.83 -1.45 -8.06
CA ALA A 21 6.03 -2.03 -7.00
C ALA A 21 6.44 -3.49 -6.76
N ARG A 22 6.57 -3.87 -5.49
CA ARG A 22 6.80 -5.26 -5.09
C ARG A 22 5.48 -5.84 -4.62
N ALA A 23 5.02 -6.92 -5.24
CA ALA A 23 3.82 -7.60 -4.82
C ALA A 23 4.04 -8.29 -3.47
N LEU A 24 2.98 -8.34 -2.66
CA LEU A 24 2.90 -9.14 -1.45
C LEU A 24 1.43 -9.36 -1.09
N GLN A 25 1.16 -10.26 -0.15
CA GLN A 25 -0.17 -10.39 0.44
C GLN A 25 -0.10 -10.33 1.97
N ALA A 26 -0.74 -9.31 2.55
CA ALA A 26 -0.87 -9.19 4.00
C ALA A 26 -2.14 -8.46 4.41
N ARG A 27 -2.83 -8.92 5.45
CA ARG A 27 -4.01 -8.23 5.99
C ARG A 27 -3.69 -7.59 7.34
N TRP A 28 -3.71 -6.26 7.37
CA TRP A 28 -3.31 -5.50 8.55
C TRP A 28 -4.44 -4.64 9.13
N ARG A 29 -4.46 -4.49 10.45
CA ARG A 29 -5.18 -3.42 11.15
C ARG A 29 -4.22 -2.29 11.49
N ILE A 30 -4.40 -1.14 10.84
CA ILE A 30 -3.52 0.03 10.99
C ILE A 30 -4.20 1.18 11.73
N HIS A 31 -3.43 1.86 12.58
CA HIS A 31 -3.78 3.15 13.16
C HIS A 31 -3.14 4.23 12.29
N TYR A 32 -3.90 4.76 11.34
CA TYR A 32 -3.41 5.66 10.30
C TYR A 32 -3.68 7.12 10.64
N GLU A 33 -2.65 7.94 10.65
CA GLU A 33 -2.78 9.38 10.84
C GLU A 33 -3.38 10.04 9.59
N THR A 34 -4.48 10.76 9.74
CA THR A 34 -5.20 11.50 8.70
C THR A 34 -4.62 12.91 8.51
N GLN A 35 -4.96 13.59 7.40
CA GLN A 35 -4.28 14.83 6.98
C GLN A 35 -4.50 16.01 7.94
N ASP A 36 -5.60 15.95 8.68
CA ASP A 36 -5.97 16.83 9.79
C ASP A 36 -5.27 16.47 11.12
N GLY A 37 -4.37 15.48 11.15
CA GLY A 37 -3.68 15.01 12.35
C GLY A 37 -4.48 14.02 13.22
N GLY A 38 -5.70 13.69 12.81
CA GLY A 38 -6.50 12.65 13.48
C GLY A 38 -5.92 11.24 13.30
N VAL A 39 -6.41 10.27 14.07
CA VAL A 39 -6.06 8.85 13.87
C VAL A 39 -7.31 8.08 13.49
N SER A 40 -7.24 7.36 12.36
CA SER A 40 -8.28 6.46 11.90
C SER A 40 -7.78 5.03 11.90
N VAL A 41 -8.53 4.14 12.56
CA VAL A 41 -8.26 2.70 12.53
C VAL A 41 -8.87 2.11 11.26
N ARG A 42 -8.09 1.31 10.52
CA ARG A 42 -8.51 0.70 9.26
C ARG A 42 -8.03 -0.75 9.18
N THR A 43 -8.87 -1.61 8.60
CA THR A 43 -8.41 -2.91 8.11
C THR A 43 -8.09 -2.78 6.63
N VAL A 44 -6.90 -3.22 6.25
CA VAL A 44 -6.38 -3.08 4.89
C VAL A 44 -5.80 -4.42 4.42
N GLN A 45 -6.11 -4.79 3.18
CA GLN A 45 -5.50 -5.92 2.48
C GLN A 45 -4.43 -5.35 1.55
N ILE A 46 -3.18 -5.53 1.94
CA ILE A 46 -1.99 -5.01 1.26
C ILE A 46 -1.69 -5.91 0.07
N SER A 47 -1.54 -5.29 -1.11
CA SER A 47 -1.18 -5.99 -2.34
C SER A 47 0.22 -5.63 -2.84
N HIS A 48 0.68 -4.40 -2.56
CA HIS A 48 1.99 -3.95 -3.05
C HIS A 48 2.70 -3.02 -2.07
N LEU A 49 4.03 -3.12 -2.05
CA LEU A 49 4.95 -2.16 -1.46
C LEU A 49 5.53 -1.26 -2.55
N LEU A 50 5.42 0.06 -2.35
CA LEU A 50 5.92 1.10 -3.25
C LEU A 50 7.08 1.84 -2.57
N GLU A 51 8.32 1.55 -2.98
CA GLU A 51 9.53 2.11 -2.36
C GLU A 51 10.15 3.29 -3.12
N ARG A 52 9.51 3.75 -4.20
CA ARG A 52 10.08 4.82 -5.04
C ARG A 52 9.86 6.21 -4.43
N GLY A 53 10.95 6.95 -4.29
CA GLY A 53 10.95 8.35 -3.85
C GLY A 53 11.04 8.53 -2.32
N PRO A 54 10.84 9.75 -1.81
CA PRO A 54 11.09 10.07 -0.40
C PRO A 54 10.03 9.51 0.56
N ARG A 55 8.97 8.85 0.05
CA ARG A 55 7.82 8.40 0.84
C ARG A 55 7.41 7.02 0.39
N GLN A 56 7.75 6.01 1.19
CA GLN A 56 7.31 4.64 0.95
C GLN A 56 5.82 4.51 1.26
N GLN A 57 5.13 3.73 0.43
CA GLN A 57 3.69 3.54 0.52
C GLN A 57 3.33 2.08 0.35
N ILE A 58 2.17 1.70 0.87
CA ILE A 58 1.51 0.44 0.54
C ILE A 58 0.28 0.73 -0.31
N LEU A 59 0.09 -0.06 -1.36
CA LEU A 59 -1.20 -0.14 -2.04
C LEU A 59 -2.04 -1.20 -1.33
N ALA A 60 -3.23 -0.83 -0.90
CA ALA A 60 -4.09 -1.74 -0.16
C ALA A 60 -5.57 -1.47 -0.40
N HIS A 61 -6.36 -2.55 -0.42
CA HIS A 61 -7.81 -2.48 -0.35
C HIS A 61 -8.24 -2.13 1.07
N CYS A 62 -8.93 -1.01 1.26
CA CYS A 62 -9.40 -0.56 2.57
C CYS A 62 -10.82 -1.09 2.82
N GLU A 63 -10.96 -2.14 3.64
CA GLU A 63 -12.24 -2.78 3.93
C GLU A 63 -13.24 -1.80 4.55
N THR A 64 -12.77 -0.88 5.40
CA THR A 64 -13.62 0.15 6.03
C THR A 64 -14.26 1.10 5.01
N ARG A 65 -13.66 1.26 3.83
CA ARG A 65 -14.13 2.19 2.79
C ARG A 65 -14.51 1.49 1.48
N GLY A 66 -14.33 0.18 1.39
CA GLY A 66 -14.61 -0.64 0.19
C GLY A 66 -13.84 -0.20 -1.06
N LYS A 67 -12.62 0.32 -0.91
CA LYS A 67 -11.84 0.83 -2.06
C LYS A 67 -10.33 0.75 -1.87
N ASP A 68 -9.63 0.67 -2.99
CA ASP A 68 -8.17 0.67 -3.04
C ASP A 68 -7.62 2.06 -2.77
N ARG A 69 -6.57 2.12 -1.93
CA ARG A 69 -5.88 3.36 -1.58
C ARG A 69 -4.40 3.10 -1.35
N ALA A 70 -3.61 4.14 -1.60
CA ALA A 70 -2.22 4.20 -1.13
C ALA A 70 -2.17 4.76 0.29
N PHE A 71 -1.43 4.09 1.17
CA PHE A 71 -1.16 4.53 2.54
C PHE A 71 0.33 4.77 2.71
N ARG A 72 0.72 5.92 3.24
CA ARG A 72 2.13 6.17 3.54
C ARG A 72 2.54 5.43 4.81
N ILE A 73 3.67 4.74 4.75
CA ILE A 73 4.15 3.92 5.87
C ILE A 73 4.49 4.80 7.08
N ASP A 74 5.06 5.99 6.84
CA ASP A 74 5.43 6.95 7.89
C ASP A 74 4.24 7.54 8.66
N ARG A 75 3.01 7.31 8.20
CA ARG A 75 1.76 7.73 8.87
C ARG A 75 1.07 6.60 9.62
N ILE A 76 1.63 5.39 9.57
CA ILE A 76 1.13 4.24 10.33
C ILE A 76 1.72 4.33 11.74
N ARG A 77 0.89 4.72 12.71
CA ARG A 77 1.32 4.87 14.11
C ARG A 77 1.40 3.52 14.84
N ARG A 78 0.55 2.57 14.45
CA ARG A 78 0.53 1.18 14.93
C ARG A 78 0.01 0.30 13.80
N ALA A 79 0.53 -0.91 13.71
CA ALA A 79 0.04 -1.94 12.80
C ALA A 79 -0.03 -3.28 13.54
N TYR A 80 -1.03 -4.08 13.17
CA TYR A 80 -1.18 -5.46 13.60
C TYR A 80 -1.42 -6.30 12.36
N ASP A 81 -0.63 -7.35 12.22
CA ASP A 81 -0.84 -8.35 11.20
C ASP A 81 -1.92 -9.31 11.69
N LEU A 82 -3.05 -9.35 10.97
CA LEU A 82 -4.20 -10.14 11.35
C LEU A 82 -4.07 -11.60 10.92
N ASP A 83 -3.19 -11.90 9.98
CA ASP A 83 -2.97 -13.26 9.48
C ASP A 83 -1.94 -13.96 10.38
N ARG A 84 -0.92 -13.23 10.86
CA ARG A 84 0.06 -13.71 11.85
C ARG A 84 -0.34 -13.48 13.31
N ALA A 85 -1.47 -12.82 13.55
CA ALA A 85 -2.00 -12.47 14.88
C ALA A 85 -0.97 -11.77 15.80
N CYS A 86 -0.14 -10.88 15.23
CA CYS A 86 0.95 -10.22 15.93
C CYS A 86 0.96 -8.72 15.69
N ARG A 87 1.65 -7.99 16.58
CA ARG A 87 1.95 -6.58 16.38
C ARG A 87 3.11 -6.44 15.39
N VAL A 88 3.01 -5.47 14.49
CA VAL A 88 4.10 -5.09 13.59
C VAL A 88 4.84 -3.91 14.20
N ASP A 89 6.08 -4.13 14.62
CA ASP A 89 6.90 -3.10 15.27
C ASP A 89 7.58 -2.15 14.27
N ASP A 90 8.06 -2.68 13.14
CA ASP A 90 8.58 -1.92 12.01
C ASP A 90 7.83 -2.32 10.73
N PRO A 91 6.81 -1.53 10.32
CA PRO A 91 6.03 -1.79 9.12
C PRO A 91 6.86 -1.97 7.85
N LEU A 92 7.92 -1.18 7.64
CA LEU A 92 8.68 -1.24 6.40
C LEU A 92 9.55 -2.49 6.35
N ALA A 93 10.28 -2.78 7.43
CA ALA A 93 11.14 -3.96 7.50
C ALA A 93 10.33 -5.25 7.35
N ASP A 94 9.14 -5.29 7.95
CA ASP A 94 8.26 -6.44 7.88
C ASP A 94 7.68 -6.66 6.47
N LEU A 95 7.23 -5.60 5.79
CA LEU A 95 6.78 -5.69 4.39
C LEU A 95 7.88 -6.13 3.44
N ARG A 96 9.11 -5.62 3.61
CA ARG A 96 10.26 -6.03 2.78
C ARG A 96 10.54 -7.52 2.90
N ARG A 97 10.48 -8.05 4.14
CA ARG A 97 10.64 -9.50 4.39
C ARG A 97 9.53 -10.30 3.73
N ALA A 98 8.27 -9.83 3.80
CA ALA A 98 7.15 -10.49 3.14
C ALA A 98 7.36 -10.55 1.62
N CYS A 99 7.81 -9.46 1.01
CA CYS A 99 8.14 -9.41 -0.42
C CYS A 99 9.34 -10.29 -0.84
N GLU A 100 10.09 -10.89 0.09
CA GLU A 100 11.19 -11.82 -0.21
C GLU A 100 10.73 -13.28 -0.13
N GLN A 101 9.60 -13.54 0.53
CA GLN A 101 9.08 -14.90 0.76
C GLN A 101 8.18 -15.41 -0.38
N ASP A 102 7.62 -14.52 -1.19
CA ASP A 102 6.76 -14.86 -2.33
C ASP A 102 7.55 -15.21 -3.63
N ASP A 103 8.88 -15.21 -3.59
CA ASP A 103 9.78 -15.56 -4.71
C ASP A 103 10.16 -17.07 -4.75
N HIS A 104 9.44 -17.96 -4.08
CA HIS A 104 9.65 -19.43 -4.06
C HIS A 104 8.36 -20.20 -4.36
#